data_AF-A0A0L0ELA5-F1
#
_entry.id   AF-A0A0L0ELA5-F1
#
_cell.length_a   1.000
_cell.length_b   1.000
_cell.length_c   1.000
_cell.angle_alpha   90.00
_cell.angle_beta   90.00
_cell.angle_gamma   90.00
#
_symmetry.space_group_name_H-M   'P 1'
#
loop_
_entity.id
_entity.type
_entity.pdbx_description
1 polymer ?
#
loop_
_entity_poly.entity_id
_entity_poly.type
_entity_poly.pdbx_seq_one_letter_code
_entity_poly.pdbx_strand_id
1 'polypeptide(L)'
;ELIFSAQGFSGPDGQVLTSAHQYYKLASGGSFGLSGEVFGWVTAAKNASYYGQRVGARRDSRVAELIKEAVELAVERYDINLSDYDLTDLSDRDGDGIVNEPDGVVDHIMVFHSSIGEEAGGGVLGTDAVWSHRFVVAEDGYTPVAIANSDIRIHNYTINPLDASMGVVVHEFGHELGLIDEYDLNSSAIGEPVANWSVMSSGNWLGSLRGSQPVSFSPRNLERLQQKFGGNWVNQIQLQFAQLTQGYQASISHVGEYTGETDQLKVTLPASLEYIGEPISGQYQYYSGQGNDKLNTASMTLTLPASADLALTMRARFDIESGYDFFQVKANQVPLVGSHTKAQHPIYSTVAHYIDGHSGQVTGGTDGTQVTELRYSLAAYAGQTVTLEFLYQTDSLEYGFGMLLDDISVVDGENTVALADAESSELLSLNGFHRISRYREGLEQAYYLQLRSHLGIDAGLQGASYAPGVLVWYANE
;
A
#
# COMPACT_ATOMS: atom_id res chain seq x y z
N GLU A 1 -16.39 -0.57 26.85
CA GLU A 1 -17.63 0.06 26.32
C GLU A 1 -17.38 0.94 25.11
N LEU A 2 -16.43 1.88 25.17
CA LEU A 2 -16.02 2.77 24.06
C LEU A 2 -15.89 2.05 22.70
N ILE A 3 -15.25 0.88 22.67
CA ILE A 3 -14.97 0.13 21.43
C ILE A 3 -16.15 -0.77 21.06
N PHE A 4 -16.51 -1.73 21.92
CA PHE A 4 -17.37 -2.87 21.56
C PHE A 4 -18.85 -2.74 21.91
N SER A 5 -19.31 -1.64 22.54
CA SER A 5 -20.70 -1.56 22.99
C SER A 5 -21.69 -1.48 21.83
N ALA A 6 -22.69 -2.36 21.80
CA ALA A 6 -23.79 -2.26 20.82
C ALA A 6 -24.80 -1.13 21.11
N GLN A 7 -24.78 -0.59 22.33
CA GLN A 7 -25.76 0.40 22.81
C GLN A 7 -25.14 1.78 23.09
N GLY A 8 -23.85 1.96 22.78
CA GLY A 8 -23.08 3.15 23.13
C GLY A 8 -22.56 3.11 24.56
N PHE A 9 -22.04 4.22 25.04
CA PHE A 9 -21.44 4.32 26.38
C PHE A 9 -21.76 5.68 27.03
N SER A 10 -21.73 5.75 28.35
CA SER A 10 -22.01 7.01 29.07
C SER A 10 -20.84 7.98 28.97
N GLY A 11 -21.13 9.19 28.50
CA GLY A 11 -20.21 10.32 28.51
C GLY A 11 -20.17 11.04 29.88
N PRO A 12 -19.26 12.02 30.02
CA PRO A 12 -19.02 12.73 31.28
C PRO A 12 -20.24 13.46 31.86
N ASP A 13 -21.19 13.89 31.02
CA ASP A 13 -22.41 14.60 31.43
C ASP A 13 -23.63 13.66 31.46
N GLY A 14 -23.42 12.35 31.41
CA GLY A 14 -24.48 11.34 31.37
C GLY A 14 -25.18 11.20 30.01
N GLN A 15 -24.68 11.88 28.97
CA GLN A 15 -25.11 11.65 27.60
C GLN A 15 -24.71 10.25 27.12
N VAL A 16 -25.47 9.65 26.21
CA VAL A 16 -25.05 8.41 25.55
C VAL A 16 -24.23 8.78 24.31
N LEU A 17 -23.01 8.28 24.24
CA LEU A 17 -22.08 8.45 23.13
C LEU A 17 -22.01 7.18 22.28
N THR A 18 -21.83 7.35 20.98
CA THR A 18 -21.69 6.26 20.01
C THR A 18 -20.36 5.53 20.23
N SER A 19 -20.36 4.20 20.24
CA SER A 19 -19.15 3.39 20.31
C SER A 19 -18.47 3.23 18.94
N ALA A 20 -17.21 2.78 18.90
CA ALA A 20 -16.53 2.46 17.65
C ALA A 20 -17.27 1.35 16.86
N HIS A 21 -17.77 0.31 17.55
CA HIS A 21 -18.59 -0.74 16.94
C HIS A 21 -19.83 -0.15 16.26
N GLN A 22 -20.55 0.75 16.93
CA GLN A 22 -21.72 1.39 16.33
C GLN A 22 -21.36 2.27 15.15
N TYR A 23 -20.26 3.04 15.23
CA TYR A 23 -19.76 3.82 14.10
C TYR A 23 -19.53 2.93 12.88
N TYR A 24 -18.79 1.83 13.04
CA TYR A 24 -18.51 0.91 11.94
C TYR A 24 -19.76 0.23 11.39
N LYS A 25 -20.71 -0.15 12.26
CA LYS A 25 -22.02 -0.66 11.82
C LYS A 25 -22.79 0.37 10.99
N LEU A 26 -22.71 1.65 11.32
CA LEU A 26 -23.36 2.71 10.56
C LEU A 26 -22.66 2.95 9.23
N ALA A 27 -21.32 3.08 9.25
CA ALA A 27 -20.49 3.33 8.07
C ALA A 27 -20.56 2.20 7.03
N SER A 28 -20.80 0.97 7.47
CA SER A 28 -20.85 -0.21 6.59
C SER A 28 -22.28 -0.67 6.26
N GLY A 29 -23.32 0.11 6.54
CA GLY A 29 -24.70 -0.34 6.37
C GLY A 29 -25.02 -1.66 7.10
N GLY A 30 -24.36 -1.90 8.23
CA GLY A 30 -24.49 -3.08 9.07
C GLY A 30 -23.68 -4.31 8.66
N SER A 31 -22.92 -4.28 7.56
CA SER A 31 -22.13 -5.44 7.09
C SER A 31 -20.82 -5.71 7.86
N PHE A 32 -20.34 -4.78 8.67
CA PHE A 32 -19.08 -4.87 9.39
C PHE A 32 -19.27 -4.45 10.85
N GLY A 33 -18.57 -5.11 11.79
CA GLY A 33 -18.67 -4.80 13.21
C GLY A 33 -17.47 -5.31 13.99
N LEU A 34 -17.17 -4.62 15.09
CA LEU A 34 -16.02 -4.95 15.94
C LEU A 34 -16.42 -5.87 17.09
N SER A 35 -15.67 -6.93 17.31
CA SER A 35 -15.75 -7.78 18.51
C SER A 35 -14.37 -7.97 19.09
N GLY A 36 -14.29 -8.10 20.42
CA GLY A 36 -13.02 -8.31 21.10
C GLY A 36 -13.18 -8.19 22.61
N GLU A 37 -12.07 -8.38 23.32
CA GLU A 37 -12.00 -8.29 24.76
C GLU A 37 -11.08 -7.15 25.20
N VAL A 38 -11.33 -6.62 26.39
CA VAL A 38 -10.45 -5.61 27.00
C VAL A 38 -9.84 -6.20 28.26
N PHE A 39 -8.53 -6.36 28.23
CA PHE A 39 -7.75 -6.79 29.38
C PHE A 39 -7.33 -5.60 30.23
N GLY A 40 -7.08 -5.85 31.52
CA GLY A 40 -6.74 -4.80 32.47
C GLY A 40 -5.34 -4.22 32.29
N TRP A 41 -4.97 -3.32 33.21
CA TRP A 41 -3.68 -2.64 33.18
C TRP A 41 -2.49 -3.55 33.51
N VAL A 42 -1.48 -3.52 32.65
CA VAL A 42 -0.12 -3.96 32.93
C VAL A 42 0.81 -2.77 33.13
N THR A 43 1.97 -2.99 33.75
CA THR A 43 2.95 -1.94 34.02
C THR A 43 4.27 -2.31 33.37
N ALA A 44 4.67 -1.54 32.36
CA ALA A 44 5.95 -1.69 31.71
C ALA A 44 7.11 -1.40 32.67
N ALA A 45 8.26 -2.01 32.43
CA ALA A 45 9.42 -2.01 33.32
C ALA A 45 10.21 -0.70 33.28
N LYS A 46 10.06 0.12 32.22
CA LYS A 46 10.75 1.40 32.06
C LYS A 46 9.77 2.58 32.17
N ASN A 47 10.34 3.77 32.38
CA ASN A 47 9.57 5.02 32.40
C ASN A 47 9.08 5.38 31.00
N ALA A 48 8.01 6.16 30.90
CA ALA A 48 7.40 6.58 29.63
C ALA A 48 8.42 7.15 28.62
N SER A 49 9.36 7.99 29.08
CA SER A 49 10.39 8.58 28.21
C SER A 49 11.32 7.55 27.56
N TYR A 50 11.50 6.36 28.13
CA TYR A 50 12.28 5.30 27.47
C TYR A 50 11.62 4.86 26.15
N TYR A 51 10.29 4.84 26.12
CA TYR A 51 9.48 4.40 24.98
C TYR A 51 9.09 5.57 24.06
N GLY A 52 8.49 6.63 24.60
CA GLY A 52 7.83 7.69 23.84
C GLY A 52 8.70 8.90 23.47
N GLN A 53 9.91 9.06 24.06
CA GLN A 53 10.72 10.25 23.78
C GLN A 53 11.03 10.43 22.29
N ARG A 54 11.21 11.69 21.89
CA ARG A 54 11.78 12.05 20.59
C ARG A 54 13.30 11.90 20.59
N VAL A 55 13.84 11.26 19.56
CA VAL A 55 15.29 11.13 19.32
C VAL A 55 15.62 11.60 17.90
N GLY A 56 16.15 12.82 17.78
CA GLY A 56 16.39 13.44 16.47
C GLY A 56 15.08 13.70 15.74
N ALA A 57 14.95 13.16 14.52
CA ALA A 57 13.70 13.21 13.75
C ALA A 57 12.71 12.08 14.11
N ARG A 58 13.17 11.04 14.83
CA ARG A 58 12.33 9.91 15.24
C ARG A 58 11.47 10.32 16.43
N ARG A 59 10.15 10.27 16.25
CA ARG A 59 9.17 10.24 17.33
C ARG A 59 9.09 8.81 17.90
N ASP A 60 8.63 8.64 19.14
CA ASP A 60 8.26 7.32 19.67
C ASP A 60 9.40 6.28 19.59
N SER A 61 10.50 6.58 20.30
CA SER A 61 11.78 5.87 20.15
C SER A 61 11.74 4.34 20.26
N ARG A 62 10.84 3.75 21.08
CA ARG A 62 10.79 2.31 21.37
C ARG A 62 9.38 1.78 21.61
N VAL A 63 8.38 2.28 20.88
CA VAL A 63 7.00 1.82 21.08
C VAL A 63 6.83 0.34 20.71
N ALA A 64 7.51 -0.18 19.70
CA ALA A 64 7.49 -1.62 19.40
C ALA A 64 7.96 -2.49 20.59
N GLU A 65 8.97 -2.06 21.35
CA GLU A 65 9.39 -2.72 22.59
C GLU A 65 8.29 -2.67 23.65
N LEU A 66 7.61 -1.51 23.80
CA LEU A 66 6.48 -1.35 24.72
C LEU A 66 5.32 -2.30 24.38
N ILE A 67 4.99 -2.42 23.10
CA ILE A 67 3.89 -3.27 22.63
C ILE A 67 4.19 -4.74 22.93
N LYS A 68 5.37 -5.22 22.54
CA LYS A 68 5.79 -6.60 22.82
C LYS A 68 5.74 -6.89 24.33
N GLU A 69 6.32 -6.00 25.13
CA GLU A 69 6.35 -6.13 26.59
C GLU A 69 4.93 -6.12 27.19
N ALA A 70 4.06 -5.20 26.74
CA ALA A 70 2.70 -5.10 27.24
C ALA A 70 1.87 -6.34 26.91
N VAL A 71 2.01 -6.89 25.70
CA VAL A 71 1.34 -8.14 25.30
C VAL A 71 1.86 -9.32 26.12
N GLU A 72 3.18 -9.48 26.28
CA GLU A 72 3.75 -10.55 27.11
C GLU A 72 3.25 -10.49 28.57
N LEU A 73 3.24 -9.29 29.16
CA LEU A 73 2.73 -9.07 30.51
C LEU A 73 1.22 -9.35 30.61
N ALA A 74 0.44 -8.99 29.58
CA ALA A 74 -1.00 -9.19 29.58
C ALA A 74 -1.34 -10.69 29.44
N VAL A 75 -0.66 -11.41 28.53
CA VAL A 75 -0.79 -12.85 28.35
C VAL A 75 -0.53 -13.59 29.66
N GLU A 76 0.58 -13.28 30.33
CA GLU A 76 0.93 -13.91 31.62
C GLU A 76 -0.09 -13.55 32.72
N ARG A 77 -0.46 -12.27 32.83
CA ARG A 77 -1.29 -11.78 33.94
C ARG A 77 -2.75 -12.22 33.84
N TYR A 78 -3.28 -12.27 32.63
CA TYR A 78 -4.71 -12.50 32.38
C TYR A 78 -4.99 -13.87 31.76
N ASP A 79 -3.97 -14.73 31.63
CA ASP A 79 -4.09 -16.08 31.05
C ASP A 79 -4.71 -16.04 29.65
N ILE A 80 -4.24 -15.10 28.83
CA ILE A 80 -4.80 -14.84 27.50
C ILE A 80 -4.32 -15.93 26.53
N ASN A 81 -5.27 -16.64 25.93
CA ASN A 81 -4.98 -17.52 24.80
C ASN A 81 -4.97 -16.71 23.49
N LEU A 82 -3.78 -16.41 22.96
CA LEU A 82 -3.66 -15.59 21.75
C LEU A 82 -4.29 -16.22 20.50
N SER A 83 -4.48 -17.55 20.47
CA SER A 83 -5.13 -18.21 19.32
C SER A 83 -6.61 -17.86 19.19
N ASP A 84 -7.24 -17.32 20.23
CA ASP A 84 -8.64 -16.89 20.17
C ASP A 84 -8.79 -15.59 19.35
N TYR A 85 -7.68 -14.95 18.99
CA TYR A 85 -7.59 -13.68 18.27
C TYR A 85 -6.83 -13.77 16.95
N ASP A 86 -6.59 -14.99 16.45
CA ASP A 86 -6.00 -15.30 15.15
C ASP A 86 -7.07 -16.02 14.34
N LEU A 87 -7.86 -15.26 13.58
CA LEU A 87 -9.04 -15.75 12.87
C LEU A 87 -9.01 -15.44 11.38
N THR A 88 -8.22 -14.46 10.95
CA THR A 88 -8.22 -13.93 9.59
C THR A 88 -6.83 -13.65 9.04
N ASP A 89 -6.57 -14.18 7.86
CA ASP A 89 -5.43 -13.84 7.03
C ASP A 89 -5.80 -12.75 6.02
N LEU A 90 -6.03 -11.52 6.49
CA LEU A 90 -6.44 -10.41 5.62
C LEU A 90 -5.36 -9.99 4.60
N SER A 91 -4.16 -10.55 4.70
CA SER A 91 -3.03 -10.29 3.80
C SER A 91 -2.68 -11.49 2.91
N ASP A 92 -3.41 -12.60 2.99
CA ASP A 92 -3.19 -13.84 2.23
C ASP A 92 -1.70 -14.27 2.30
N ARG A 93 -1.17 -14.38 3.53
CA ARG A 93 0.27 -14.60 3.81
C ARG A 93 0.77 -15.92 3.24
N ASP A 94 -0.08 -16.93 3.11
CA ASP A 94 0.28 -18.21 2.48
C ASP A 94 -0.07 -18.31 0.99
N GLY A 95 -0.81 -17.33 0.46
CA GLY A 95 -1.09 -17.14 -0.96
C GLY A 95 -2.09 -18.13 -1.54
N ASP A 96 -2.97 -18.70 -0.71
CA ASP A 96 -3.98 -19.66 -1.14
C ASP A 96 -5.32 -19.01 -1.55
N GLY A 97 -5.46 -17.71 -1.26
CA GLY A 97 -6.61 -16.87 -1.58
C GLY A 97 -7.76 -16.93 -0.56
N ILE A 98 -7.56 -17.55 0.60
CA ILE A 98 -8.55 -17.68 1.68
C ILE A 98 -8.19 -16.75 2.84
N VAL A 99 -8.87 -15.61 2.90
CA VAL A 99 -8.57 -14.58 3.92
C VAL A 99 -9.31 -14.75 5.26
N ASN A 100 -10.20 -15.74 5.36
CA ASN A 100 -11.00 -16.01 6.56
C ASN A 100 -10.51 -17.28 7.26
N GLU A 101 -9.20 -17.36 7.46
CA GLU A 101 -8.55 -18.42 8.23
C GLU A 101 -7.40 -17.86 9.09
N PRO A 102 -6.95 -18.60 10.13
CA PRO A 102 -5.82 -18.20 10.95
C PRO A 102 -4.48 -18.24 10.20
N ASP A 103 -3.60 -17.26 10.42
CA ASP A 103 -2.26 -17.16 9.83
C ASP A 103 -1.11 -17.33 10.86
N GLY A 104 -1.47 -17.59 12.13
CA GLY A 104 -0.52 -17.68 13.24
C GLY A 104 -0.16 -16.32 13.85
N VAL A 105 -0.90 -15.26 13.52
CA VAL A 105 -0.70 -13.88 13.98
C VAL A 105 -2.01 -13.34 14.55
N VAL A 106 -1.94 -12.61 15.66
CA VAL A 106 -3.11 -11.91 16.19
C VAL A 106 -3.65 -10.90 15.17
N ASP A 107 -4.94 -10.98 14.85
CA ASP A 107 -5.64 -10.16 13.84
C ASP A 107 -5.46 -8.66 14.14
N HIS A 108 -5.79 -8.26 15.38
CA HIS A 108 -5.81 -6.86 15.79
C HIS A 108 -5.37 -6.68 17.25
N ILE A 109 -4.40 -5.79 17.47
CA ILE A 109 -3.95 -5.39 18.81
C ILE A 109 -4.13 -3.89 18.97
N MET A 110 -4.87 -3.50 20.01
CA MET A 110 -5.04 -2.10 20.39
C MET A 110 -4.59 -1.90 21.84
N VAL A 111 -3.53 -1.13 22.02
CA VAL A 111 -2.97 -0.80 23.34
C VAL A 111 -3.39 0.61 23.75
N PHE A 112 -3.82 0.77 25.00
CA PHE A 112 -4.10 2.07 25.59
C PHE A 112 -3.02 2.43 26.62
N HIS A 113 -2.31 3.55 26.42
CA HIS A 113 -1.28 4.02 27.35
C HIS A 113 -1.82 5.03 28.37
N SER A 114 -1.22 5.10 29.56
CA SER A 114 -1.77 5.80 30.72
C SER A 114 -1.57 7.33 30.72
N SER A 115 -1.36 7.97 29.56
CA SER A 115 -1.15 9.42 29.46
C SER A 115 -2.04 10.04 28.40
N ILE A 116 -2.12 11.38 28.42
CA ILE A 116 -2.60 12.15 27.27
C ILE A 116 -1.62 11.91 26.12
N GLY A 117 -2.14 11.74 24.90
CA GLY A 117 -1.35 11.53 23.70
C GLY A 117 -0.51 12.76 23.32
N GLU A 118 0.65 12.55 22.71
CA GLU A 118 1.50 13.66 22.28
C GLU A 118 0.80 14.59 21.27
N GLU A 119 -0.11 14.05 20.45
CA GLU A 119 -0.96 14.80 19.51
C GLU A 119 -1.89 15.81 20.19
N ALA A 120 -2.17 15.61 21.48
CA ALA A 120 -2.94 16.51 22.33
C ALA A 120 -2.05 17.32 23.31
N GLY A 121 -0.73 17.28 23.13
CA GLY A 121 0.27 17.99 23.94
C GLY A 121 0.91 17.15 25.05
N GLY A 122 0.57 15.85 25.17
CA GLY A 122 1.24 14.89 26.04
C GLY A 122 1.02 15.07 27.55
N GLY A 123 0.22 16.05 27.95
CA GLY A 123 -0.09 16.33 29.35
C GLY A 123 1.17 16.56 30.20
N VAL A 124 1.30 15.81 31.30
CA VAL A 124 2.45 15.90 32.20
C VAL A 124 3.74 15.31 31.61
N LEU A 125 3.65 14.49 30.56
CA LEU A 125 4.80 13.90 29.90
C LEU A 125 5.31 14.76 28.74
N GLY A 126 4.51 15.70 28.23
CA GLY A 126 4.88 16.52 27.08
C GLY A 126 5.33 15.64 25.91
N THR A 127 6.53 15.89 25.40
CA THR A 127 7.10 15.15 24.25
C THR A 127 7.61 13.74 24.59
N ASP A 128 7.49 13.30 25.85
CA ASP A 128 7.76 11.92 26.25
C ASP A 128 6.50 11.04 26.22
N ALA A 129 5.32 11.64 25.97
CA ALA A 129 4.10 10.89 25.68
C ALA A 129 4.20 10.22 24.31
N VAL A 130 3.54 9.08 24.16
CA VAL A 130 3.39 8.43 22.87
C VAL A 130 2.35 9.18 22.04
N TRP A 131 2.60 9.35 20.75
CA TRP A 131 1.61 9.85 19.79
C TRP A 131 0.77 8.69 19.27
N SER A 132 -0.56 8.84 19.17
CA SER A 132 -1.45 7.78 18.66
C SER A 132 -1.07 7.33 17.24
N HIS A 133 -0.86 6.04 17.01
CA HIS A 133 -0.54 5.53 15.67
C HIS A 133 -0.80 4.03 15.52
N ARG A 134 -0.89 3.61 14.26
CA ARG A 134 -0.74 2.22 13.82
C ARG A 134 0.67 1.98 13.27
N PHE A 135 1.32 0.89 13.68
CA PHE A 135 2.61 0.47 13.13
C PHE A 135 2.82 -1.05 13.23
N VAL A 136 4.03 -1.51 12.94
CA VAL A 136 4.47 -2.91 13.00
C VAL A 136 5.52 -3.10 14.09
N VAL A 137 5.58 -4.28 14.69
CA VAL A 137 6.50 -4.56 15.80
C VAL A 137 7.93 -4.80 15.32
N ALA A 138 8.12 -5.45 14.16
CA ALA A 138 9.45 -5.72 13.62
C ALA A 138 9.97 -4.57 12.74
N GLU A 139 11.27 -4.26 12.83
CA GLU A 139 11.88 -3.18 12.03
C GLU A 139 11.90 -3.46 10.53
N ASP A 140 11.88 -4.74 10.11
CA ASP A 140 11.81 -5.14 8.70
C ASP A 140 10.41 -4.99 8.10
N GLY A 141 9.41 -4.60 8.91
CA GLY A 141 8.05 -4.35 8.48
C GLY A 141 7.21 -5.58 8.14
N TYR A 142 7.79 -6.78 8.19
CA TYR A 142 7.14 -8.00 7.67
C TYR A 142 7.13 -9.15 8.68
N THR A 143 8.17 -9.30 9.49
CA THR A 143 8.35 -10.48 10.34
C THR A 143 7.42 -10.44 11.55
N PRO A 144 6.50 -11.40 11.72
CA PRO A 144 5.73 -11.50 12.95
C PRO A 144 6.65 -11.85 14.14
N VAL A 145 6.44 -11.18 15.26
CA VAL A 145 7.27 -11.25 16.45
C VAL A 145 6.70 -12.27 17.44
N ALA A 146 7.56 -13.15 17.93
CA ALA A 146 7.19 -14.16 18.92
C ALA A 146 6.88 -13.55 20.30
N ILE A 147 5.87 -14.13 20.96
CA ILE A 147 5.46 -13.81 22.32
C ILE A 147 5.81 -14.99 23.23
N ALA A 148 6.39 -14.70 24.39
CA ALA A 148 6.72 -15.75 25.36
C ALA A 148 5.49 -16.59 25.72
N ASN A 149 5.65 -17.92 25.74
CA ASN A 149 4.60 -18.90 26.06
C ASN A 149 3.42 -18.94 25.08
N SER A 150 3.61 -18.51 23.82
CA SER A 150 2.61 -18.60 22.76
C SER A 150 3.23 -19.08 21.45
N ASP A 151 2.52 -19.93 20.73
CA ASP A 151 2.85 -20.28 19.33
C ASP A 151 2.34 -19.22 18.34
N ILE A 152 1.39 -18.38 18.78
CA ILE A 152 0.86 -17.22 18.03
C ILE A 152 1.77 -16.02 18.21
N ARG A 153 1.94 -15.28 17.12
CA ARG A 153 2.82 -14.10 17.01
C ARG A 153 2.01 -12.81 16.93
N ILE A 154 2.72 -11.69 17.01
CA ILE A 154 2.13 -10.36 16.80
C ILE A 154 2.87 -9.64 15.68
N HIS A 155 2.15 -8.84 14.89
CA HIS A 155 2.76 -8.12 13.77
C HIS A 155 2.38 -6.65 13.77
N ASN A 156 1.10 -6.36 13.57
CA ASN A 156 0.58 -5.00 13.58
C ASN A 156 0.11 -4.62 14.98
N TYR A 157 0.17 -3.34 15.29
CA TYR A 157 -0.44 -2.80 16.49
C TYR A 157 -0.97 -1.39 16.23
N THR A 158 -1.98 -1.05 17.01
CA THR A 158 -2.41 0.33 17.24
C THR A 158 -2.15 0.71 18.69
N ILE A 159 -1.67 1.93 18.93
CA ILE A 159 -1.54 2.51 20.28
C ILE A 159 -2.33 3.81 20.40
N ASN A 160 -3.10 3.93 21.49
CA ASN A 160 -3.97 5.07 21.79
C ASN A 160 -3.72 5.58 23.22
N PRO A 161 -3.97 6.87 23.52
CA PRO A 161 -3.89 7.39 24.87
C PRO A 161 -5.12 7.03 25.71
N LEU A 162 -4.98 7.17 27.03
CA LEU A 162 -6.05 6.92 27.99
C LEU A 162 -7.29 7.79 27.74
N ASP A 163 -7.08 8.99 27.20
CA ASP A 163 -8.13 9.95 26.89
C ASP A 163 -8.60 9.90 25.42
N ALA A 164 -8.26 8.82 24.69
CA ALA A 164 -8.72 8.62 23.32
C ALA A 164 -10.25 8.71 23.22
N SER A 165 -10.70 9.58 22.32
CA SER A 165 -12.10 9.67 21.95
C SER A 165 -12.49 8.51 21.04
N MET A 166 -13.80 8.32 20.84
CA MET A 166 -14.27 7.32 19.87
C MET A 166 -13.74 7.61 18.46
N GLY A 167 -13.65 8.89 18.07
CA GLY A 167 -13.10 9.28 16.77
C GLY A 167 -11.62 8.90 16.59
N VAL A 168 -10.78 9.01 17.62
CA VAL A 168 -9.38 8.55 17.56
C VAL A 168 -9.34 7.03 17.35
N VAL A 169 -10.10 6.27 18.16
CA VAL A 169 -10.18 4.81 18.02
C VAL A 169 -10.63 4.39 16.62
N VAL A 170 -11.62 5.07 16.06
CA VAL A 170 -12.13 4.80 14.70
C VAL A 170 -11.08 5.14 13.64
N HIS A 171 -10.38 6.26 13.78
CA HIS A 171 -9.32 6.67 12.86
C HIS A 171 -8.20 5.63 12.82
N GLU A 172 -7.68 5.26 13.99
CA GLU A 172 -6.58 4.29 14.08
C GLU A 172 -6.99 2.90 13.60
N PHE A 173 -8.21 2.45 13.94
CA PHE A 173 -8.73 1.20 13.40
C PHE A 173 -8.96 1.27 11.88
N GLY A 174 -9.17 2.46 11.31
CA GLY A 174 -9.15 2.65 9.85
C GLY A 174 -7.81 2.23 9.22
N HIS A 175 -6.69 2.47 9.88
CA HIS A 175 -5.38 2.00 9.42
C HIS A 175 -5.23 0.49 9.49
N GLU A 176 -5.80 -0.16 10.50
CA GLU A 176 -5.86 -1.64 10.58
C GLU A 176 -6.62 -2.24 9.38
N LEU A 177 -7.60 -1.51 8.83
CA LEU A 177 -8.31 -1.92 7.61
C LEU A 177 -7.54 -1.65 6.32
N GLY A 178 -6.39 -0.96 6.37
CA GLY A 178 -5.55 -0.62 5.23
C GLY A 178 -5.81 0.78 4.66
N LEU A 179 -6.46 1.66 5.42
CA LEU A 179 -6.65 3.06 5.03
C LEU A 179 -5.43 3.91 5.41
N ILE A 180 -5.13 4.93 4.62
CA ILE A 180 -4.03 5.86 4.88
C ILE A 180 -4.55 7.14 5.51
N ASP A 181 -3.64 7.87 6.16
CA ASP A 181 -3.89 9.26 6.54
C ASP A 181 -4.20 10.08 5.29
N GLU A 182 -5.28 10.85 5.37
CA GLU A 182 -5.66 11.80 4.32
C GLU A 182 -5.28 13.23 4.68
N TYR A 183 -4.68 13.46 5.84
CA TYR A 183 -4.16 14.77 6.25
C TYR A 183 -2.71 15.00 5.84
N ASP A 184 -2.29 16.27 5.86
CA ASP A 184 -0.93 16.66 5.52
C ASP A 184 0.10 16.27 6.61
N LEU A 185 0.80 15.16 6.36
CA LEU A 185 1.87 14.64 7.22
C LEU A 185 3.09 15.57 7.29
N ASN A 186 3.28 16.48 6.33
CA ASN A 186 4.41 17.40 6.28
C ASN A 186 4.16 18.71 7.03
N SER A 187 2.98 18.88 7.63
CA SER A 187 2.61 20.09 8.38
C SER A 187 2.78 21.37 7.56
N SER A 188 2.37 21.36 6.29
CA SER A 188 2.37 22.57 5.47
C SER A 188 1.44 23.63 6.06
N ALA A 189 1.71 24.89 5.76
CA ALA A 189 0.99 26.01 6.37
C ALA A 189 -0.51 26.07 6.02
N ILE A 190 -0.93 25.44 4.92
CA ILE A 190 -2.31 25.49 4.42
C ILE A 190 -3.07 24.22 4.79
N GLY A 191 -2.38 23.08 4.93
CA GLY A 191 -2.98 21.77 5.09
C GLY A 191 -3.60 21.24 3.79
N GLU A 192 -4.18 20.06 3.88
CA GLU A 192 -4.86 19.36 2.80
C GLU A 192 -6.31 19.86 2.58
N PRO A 193 -6.87 19.76 1.36
CA PRO A 193 -8.28 20.06 1.09
C PRO A 193 -9.25 18.91 1.42
N VAL A 194 -8.94 18.09 2.43
CA VAL A 194 -9.81 17.02 2.98
C VAL A 194 -10.42 17.48 4.30
N ALA A 195 -9.56 17.75 5.29
CA ALA A 195 -9.95 18.27 6.61
C ALA A 195 -11.13 17.50 7.23
N ASN A 196 -12.18 18.21 7.67
CA ASN A 196 -13.29 17.61 8.40
C ASN A 196 -14.24 16.77 7.53
N TRP A 197 -13.95 16.57 6.23
CA TRP A 197 -14.78 15.75 5.35
C TRP A 197 -14.54 14.25 5.51
N SER A 198 -13.43 13.83 6.10
CA SER A 198 -13.10 12.42 6.28
C SER A 198 -12.61 12.14 7.68
N VAL A 199 -13.01 10.99 8.23
CA VAL A 199 -12.45 10.47 9.48
C VAL A 199 -10.97 10.14 9.39
N MET A 200 -10.43 9.88 8.20
CA MET A 200 -8.98 9.68 7.99
C MET A 200 -8.19 10.99 7.86
N SER A 201 -8.86 12.13 8.06
CA SER A 201 -8.25 13.45 8.25
C SER A 201 -8.76 14.02 9.59
N SER A 202 -9.02 15.32 9.71
CA SER A 202 -9.45 15.96 10.97
C SER A 202 -10.91 15.68 11.34
N GLY A 203 -11.66 15.01 10.46
CA GLY A 203 -13.06 14.65 10.69
C GLY A 203 -13.27 13.72 11.89
N ASN A 204 -12.23 13.04 12.35
CA ASN A 204 -12.26 12.24 13.58
C ASN A 204 -12.40 13.06 14.86
N TRP A 205 -12.07 14.36 14.84
CA TRP A 205 -12.10 15.21 16.04
C TRP A 205 -13.43 15.95 16.26
N LEU A 206 -14.42 15.75 15.40
CA LEU A 206 -15.69 16.48 15.48
C LEU A 206 -16.57 16.04 16.66
N GLY A 207 -17.49 16.93 17.03
CA GLY A 207 -18.42 16.76 18.16
C GLY A 207 -18.26 17.84 19.22
N SER A 208 -19.34 18.07 19.99
CA SER A 208 -19.33 19.02 21.12
C SER A 208 -18.33 18.60 22.21
N LEU A 209 -18.25 17.29 22.45
CA LEU A 209 -17.08 16.65 23.04
C LEU A 209 -16.16 16.27 21.89
N ARG A 210 -14.90 16.71 21.95
CA ARG A 210 -13.95 16.51 20.85
C ARG A 210 -13.82 15.03 20.50
N GLY A 211 -14.11 14.69 19.24
CA GLY A 211 -14.10 13.34 18.68
C GLY A 211 -15.24 12.42 19.12
N SER A 212 -16.35 12.97 19.61
CA SER A 212 -17.55 12.18 19.92
C SER A 212 -18.49 11.99 18.72
N GLN A 213 -18.31 12.77 17.64
CA GLN A 213 -19.12 12.72 16.43
C GLN A 213 -18.22 12.75 15.17
N PRO A 214 -17.34 11.76 14.98
CA PRO A 214 -16.56 11.64 13.76
C PRO A 214 -17.48 11.48 12.54
N VAL A 215 -17.02 11.97 11.38
CA VAL A 215 -17.75 11.93 10.10
C VAL A 215 -17.52 10.63 9.34
N SER A 216 -18.17 10.45 8.19
CA SER A 216 -17.91 9.31 7.30
C SER A 216 -16.46 9.24 6.79
N PHE A 217 -16.06 8.07 6.28
CA PHE A 217 -14.85 7.93 5.46
C PHE A 217 -14.98 8.70 4.15
N SER A 218 -13.84 9.06 3.55
CA SER A 218 -13.79 9.60 2.19
C SER A 218 -14.36 8.61 1.16
N PRO A 219 -14.81 9.09 -0.02
CA PRO A 219 -15.33 8.21 -1.05
C PRO A 219 -14.35 7.14 -1.52
N ARG A 220 -13.05 7.48 -1.62
CA ARG A 220 -12.00 6.52 -1.99
C ARG A 220 -11.85 5.44 -0.92
N ASN A 221 -11.87 5.82 0.35
CA ASN A 221 -11.77 4.87 1.45
C ASN A 221 -13.01 3.95 1.51
N LEU A 222 -14.22 4.47 1.30
CA LEU A 222 -15.41 3.63 1.21
C LEU A 222 -15.36 2.66 0.02
N GLU A 223 -14.88 3.10 -1.16
CA GLU A 223 -14.67 2.20 -2.30
C GLU A 223 -13.67 1.08 -1.94
N ARG A 224 -12.54 1.42 -1.31
CA ARG A 224 -11.52 0.45 -0.89
C ARG A 224 -12.08 -0.56 0.11
N LEU A 225 -12.81 -0.10 1.12
CA LEU A 225 -13.46 -0.99 2.09
C LEU A 225 -14.50 -1.90 1.42
N GLN A 226 -15.28 -1.38 0.48
CA GLN A 226 -16.24 -2.17 -0.30
C GLN A 226 -15.57 -3.22 -1.18
N GLN A 227 -14.44 -2.89 -1.82
CA GLN A 227 -13.68 -3.83 -2.63
C GLN A 227 -13.02 -4.91 -1.78
N LYS A 228 -12.46 -4.52 -0.63
CA LYS A 228 -11.73 -5.43 0.27
C LYS A 228 -12.65 -6.36 1.05
N PHE A 229 -13.75 -5.83 1.60
CA PHE A 229 -14.61 -6.57 2.52
C PHE A 229 -16.00 -6.90 1.97
N GLY A 230 -16.36 -6.40 0.79
CA GLY A 230 -17.73 -6.50 0.28
C GLY A 230 -18.74 -5.78 1.19
N GLY A 231 -19.96 -6.29 1.28
CA GLY A 231 -20.98 -5.71 2.17
C GLY A 231 -21.59 -4.42 1.63
N ASN A 232 -21.84 -3.45 2.52
CA ASN A 232 -22.64 -2.25 2.24
C ASN A 232 -21.93 -0.95 2.66
N TRP A 233 -20.62 -0.83 2.42
CA TRP A 233 -19.87 0.41 2.72
C TRP A 233 -20.22 1.55 1.77
N VAL A 234 -20.48 1.24 0.49
CA VAL A 234 -20.89 2.21 -0.51
C VAL A 234 -21.64 1.54 -1.65
N ASN A 235 -22.64 2.22 -2.21
CA ASN A 235 -23.30 1.82 -3.44
C ASN A 235 -22.90 2.80 -4.56
N GLN A 236 -21.87 2.41 -5.30
CA GLN A 236 -21.19 3.27 -6.27
C GLN A 236 -21.57 2.97 -7.72
N ILE A 237 -21.90 4.02 -8.48
CA ILE A 237 -21.90 3.96 -9.95
C ILE A 237 -20.50 4.35 -10.47
N GLN A 238 -19.92 3.49 -11.32
CA GLN A 238 -18.65 3.76 -11.99
C GLN A 238 -18.89 4.22 -13.43
N LEU A 239 -18.23 5.30 -13.81
CA LEU A 239 -18.31 5.92 -15.13
C LEU A 239 -16.89 6.14 -15.67
N GLN A 240 -16.70 5.89 -16.95
CA GLN A 240 -15.48 6.30 -17.64
C GLN A 240 -15.70 7.65 -18.30
N PHE A 241 -14.82 8.62 -18.04
CA PHE A 241 -14.95 9.97 -18.60
C PHE A 241 -15.06 9.95 -20.13
N ALA A 242 -14.29 9.08 -20.80
CA ALA A 242 -14.33 8.91 -22.25
C ALA A 242 -15.70 8.47 -22.80
N GLN A 243 -16.56 7.87 -21.96
CA GLN A 243 -17.91 7.43 -22.33
C GLN A 243 -18.95 8.53 -22.14
N LEU A 244 -18.63 9.61 -21.41
CA LEU A 244 -19.51 10.74 -21.13
C LEU A 244 -19.55 11.73 -22.31
N THR A 245 -19.95 11.23 -23.48
CA THR A 245 -20.07 12.01 -24.72
C THR A 245 -21.35 12.86 -24.80
N GLN A 246 -22.29 12.65 -23.88
CA GLN A 246 -23.54 13.39 -23.70
C GLN A 246 -23.75 13.71 -22.23
N GLY A 247 -24.73 14.56 -21.91
CA GLY A 247 -25.08 14.85 -20.51
C GLY A 247 -25.49 13.58 -19.76
N TYR A 248 -24.91 13.37 -18.58
CA TYR A 248 -25.25 12.26 -17.69
C TYR A 248 -26.00 12.79 -16.47
N GLN A 249 -27.09 12.11 -16.09
CA GLN A 249 -27.89 12.44 -14.93
C GLN A 249 -28.00 11.21 -14.03
N ALA A 250 -27.67 11.37 -12.76
CA ALA A 250 -27.89 10.38 -11.71
C ALA A 250 -28.46 11.03 -10.45
N SER A 251 -29.16 10.22 -9.67
CA SER A 251 -29.60 10.56 -8.32
C SER A 251 -28.67 9.88 -7.32
N ILE A 252 -28.23 10.60 -6.30
CA ILE A 252 -27.44 10.06 -5.20
C ILE A 252 -28.10 10.39 -3.86
N SER A 253 -28.17 9.42 -2.95
CA SER A 253 -28.52 9.64 -1.55
C SER A 253 -27.31 10.16 -0.77
N HIS A 254 -27.55 10.72 0.42
CA HIS A 254 -26.45 11.14 1.27
C HIS A 254 -25.75 9.95 1.92
N VAL A 255 -24.43 10.05 2.13
CA VAL A 255 -23.62 8.96 2.71
C VAL A 255 -23.79 8.81 4.23
N GLY A 256 -24.36 9.82 4.90
CA GLY A 256 -24.48 9.84 6.36
C GLY A 256 -25.32 8.71 6.96
N GLU A 257 -26.22 8.10 6.18
CA GLU A 257 -27.07 6.98 6.62
C GLU A 257 -27.23 5.98 5.49
N TYR A 258 -27.19 4.69 5.81
CA TYR A 258 -27.41 3.65 4.82
C TYR A 258 -28.88 3.60 4.38
N THR A 259 -29.12 3.85 3.10
CA THR A 259 -30.45 3.80 2.47
C THR A 259 -30.63 2.59 1.54
N GLY A 260 -29.53 1.96 1.12
CA GLY A 260 -29.49 0.96 0.05
C GLY A 260 -29.51 1.54 -1.37
N GLU A 261 -29.72 2.85 -1.51
CA GLU A 261 -29.68 3.57 -2.79
C GLU A 261 -28.24 3.92 -3.17
N THR A 262 -28.01 4.34 -4.42
CA THR A 262 -26.70 4.86 -4.84
C THR A 262 -26.34 6.10 -4.03
N ASP A 263 -25.16 6.12 -3.41
CA ASP A 263 -24.66 7.21 -2.56
C ASP A 263 -23.33 7.79 -3.08
N GLN A 264 -22.74 7.20 -4.12
CA GLN A 264 -21.48 7.64 -4.70
C GLN A 264 -21.45 7.48 -6.24
N LEU A 265 -20.83 8.44 -6.92
CA LEU A 265 -20.40 8.30 -8.31
C LEU A 265 -18.88 8.36 -8.37
N LYS A 266 -18.25 7.47 -9.15
CA LYS A 266 -16.85 7.55 -9.55
C LYS A 266 -16.77 7.81 -11.05
N VAL A 267 -16.07 8.86 -11.43
CA VAL A 267 -15.76 9.18 -12.83
C VAL A 267 -14.26 9.03 -13.03
N THR A 268 -13.86 7.88 -13.56
CA THR A 268 -12.46 7.60 -13.88
C THR A 268 -12.04 8.43 -15.10
N LEU A 269 -10.93 9.14 -14.96
CA LEU A 269 -10.33 9.99 -15.98
C LEU A 269 -9.35 9.18 -16.82
N PRO A 270 -9.03 9.63 -18.05
CA PRO A 270 -7.92 9.07 -18.81
C PRO A 270 -6.63 9.16 -17.98
N ALA A 271 -5.79 8.12 -18.04
CA ALA A 271 -4.50 8.14 -17.37
C ALA A 271 -3.69 9.35 -17.79
N SER A 272 -3.03 10.00 -16.82
CA SER A 272 -2.04 11.02 -17.14
C SER A 272 -0.85 10.38 -17.84
N LEU A 273 -0.15 11.13 -18.68
CA LEU A 273 1.07 10.64 -19.33
C LEU A 273 2.29 11.13 -18.55
N GLU A 274 3.04 10.18 -18.00
CA GLU A 274 4.29 10.44 -17.28
C GLU A 274 5.47 10.30 -18.22
N TYR A 275 6.33 11.31 -18.28
CA TYR A 275 7.54 11.28 -19.09
C TYR A 275 8.58 10.36 -18.47
N ILE A 276 9.06 9.39 -19.25
CA ILE A 276 10.05 8.40 -18.78
C ILE A 276 11.31 8.32 -19.66
N GLY A 277 11.47 9.28 -20.57
CA GLY A 277 12.67 9.44 -21.39
C GLY A 277 12.50 9.00 -22.85
N GLU A 278 13.22 9.65 -23.76
CA GLU A 278 13.20 9.30 -25.19
C GLU A 278 13.66 7.85 -25.45
N PRO A 279 13.11 7.16 -26.47
CA PRO A 279 13.69 5.93 -27.01
C PRO A 279 15.19 6.06 -27.31
N ILE A 280 15.95 4.98 -27.14
CA ILE A 280 17.41 5.00 -27.36
C ILE A 280 17.70 5.11 -28.87
N SER A 281 16.84 4.51 -29.69
CA SER A 281 16.71 4.76 -31.13
C SER A 281 15.24 4.81 -31.53
N GLY A 282 14.97 5.33 -32.73
CA GLY A 282 13.63 5.27 -33.31
C GLY A 282 12.60 6.12 -32.55
N GLN A 283 11.36 5.62 -32.51
CA GLN A 283 10.19 6.25 -31.90
C GLN A 283 9.62 5.44 -30.72
N TYR A 284 10.02 4.18 -30.56
CA TYR A 284 9.52 3.27 -29.54
C TYR A 284 10.65 2.52 -28.83
N GLN A 285 10.34 2.04 -27.63
CA GLN A 285 11.21 1.20 -26.80
C GLN A 285 10.33 0.27 -25.96
N TYR A 286 10.92 -0.77 -25.39
CA TYR A 286 10.24 -1.68 -24.48
C TYR A 286 10.48 -1.27 -23.03
N TYR A 287 9.42 -1.24 -22.23
CA TYR A 287 9.48 -0.90 -20.82
C TYR A 287 8.98 -2.07 -19.97
N SER A 288 9.71 -2.39 -18.91
CA SER A 288 9.36 -3.47 -17.98
C SER A 288 8.11 -3.20 -17.16
N GLY A 289 7.66 -1.94 -17.09
CA GLY A 289 6.76 -1.50 -16.02
C GLY A 289 7.51 -1.27 -14.71
N GLN A 290 6.81 -0.68 -13.74
CA GLN A 290 7.27 -0.47 -12.37
C GLN A 290 6.12 -0.77 -11.40
N GLY A 291 6.45 -0.81 -10.11
CA GLY A 291 5.51 -1.06 -9.03
C GLY A 291 5.90 -2.28 -8.20
N ASN A 292 5.20 -2.47 -7.10
CA ASN A 292 5.32 -3.64 -6.24
C ASN A 292 4.69 -4.89 -6.89
N ASP A 293 5.17 -6.05 -6.46
CA ASP A 293 4.67 -7.39 -6.78
C ASP A 293 4.55 -7.66 -8.29
N LYS A 294 5.51 -7.17 -9.07
CA LYS A 294 5.53 -7.37 -10.52
C LYS A 294 6.21 -8.69 -10.87
N LEU A 295 5.63 -9.38 -11.85
CA LEU A 295 6.23 -10.50 -12.56
C LEU A 295 6.01 -10.30 -14.05
N ASN A 296 6.84 -9.44 -14.65
CA ASN A 296 6.67 -9.03 -16.04
C ASN A 296 7.69 -9.75 -16.91
N THR A 297 7.24 -10.24 -18.06
CA THR A 297 8.08 -10.95 -19.03
C THR A 297 7.92 -10.41 -20.44
N ALA A 298 9.00 -10.44 -21.21
CA ALA A 298 8.96 -10.40 -22.67
C ALA A 298 9.68 -11.64 -23.20
N SER A 299 9.26 -12.18 -24.34
CA SER A 299 9.94 -13.35 -24.91
C SER A 299 9.90 -13.40 -26.42
N MET A 300 10.93 -14.02 -27.02
CA MET A 300 10.96 -14.37 -28.44
C MET A 300 11.50 -15.77 -28.64
N THR A 301 10.99 -16.47 -29.67
CA THR A 301 11.49 -17.79 -30.05
C THR A 301 12.05 -17.74 -31.46
N LEU A 302 13.29 -18.21 -31.63
CA LEU A 302 13.98 -18.21 -32.92
C LEU A 302 14.93 -19.40 -33.06
N THR A 303 15.19 -19.81 -34.30
CA THR A 303 16.22 -20.80 -34.62
C THR A 303 17.54 -20.10 -34.87
N LEU A 304 18.56 -20.45 -34.08
CA LEU A 304 19.88 -19.85 -34.16
C LEU A 304 20.75 -20.52 -35.23
N PRO A 305 21.62 -19.76 -35.92
CA PRO A 305 22.69 -20.32 -36.75
C PRO A 305 23.58 -21.29 -35.98
N ALA A 306 24.23 -22.21 -36.68
CA ALA A 306 25.27 -23.06 -36.07
C ALA A 306 26.61 -22.30 -36.02
N SER A 307 26.71 -21.31 -35.12
CA SER A 307 27.90 -20.47 -34.94
C SER A 307 28.28 -20.31 -33.46
N ALA A 308 29.60 -20.24 -33.19
CA ALA A 308 30.13 -19.99 -31.86
C ALA A 308 30.16 -18.50 -31.49
N ASP A 309 30.00 -17.61 -32.47
CA ASP A 309 30.07 -16.15 -32.28
C ASP A 309 28.69 -15.52 -31.99
N LEU A 310 27.70 -16.37 -31.67
CA LEU A 310 26.35 -15.93 -31.36
C LEU A 310 26.30 -15.17 -30.04
N ALA A 311 25.68 -13.99 -30.08
CA ALA A 311 25.40 -13.19 -28.91
C ALA A 311 24.03 -12.53 -28.99
N LEU A 312 23.45 -12.31 -27.82
CA LEU A 312 22.33 -11.40 -27.62
C LEU A 312 22.89 -10.07 -27.09
N THR A 313 22.54 -8.98 -27.75
CA THR A 313 22.86 -7.61 -27.34
C THR A 313 21.59 -6.80 -27.19
N MET A 314 21.57 -5.84 -26.27
CA MET A 314 20.50 -4.86 -26.16
C MET A 314 21.04 -3.59 -25.50
N ARG A 315 20.39 -2.46 -25.75
CA ARG A 315 20.67 -1.21 -25.05
C ARG A 315 19.61 -1.01 -23.98
N ALA A 316 20.05 -0.59 -22.80
CA ALA A 316 19.19 -0.50 -21.64
C ALA A 316 19.42 0.78 -20.83
N ARG A 317 18.36 1.25 -20.18
CA ARG A 317 18.40 2.17 -19.04
C ARG A 317 17.58 1.56 -17.92
N PHE A 318 18.09 1.56 -16.70
CA PHE A 318 17.40 0.89 -15.61
C PHE A 318 17.74 1.51 -14.26
N ASP A 319 16.78 1.45 -13.35
CA ASP A 319 16.96 1.70 -11.92
C ASP A 319 16.06 0.70 -11.19
N ILE A 320 16.69 -0.24 -10.50
CA ILE A 320 16.10 -1.46 -9.93
C ILE A 320 16.59 -1.54 -8.48
N GLU A 321 15.69 -1.78 -7.53
CA GLU A 321 16.05 -1.82 -6.11
C GLU A 321 17.16 -2.86 -5.85
N SER A 322 18.26 -2.42 -5.25
CA SER A 322 19.44 -3.28 -5.09
C SER A 322 19.24 -4.32 -4.00
N GLY A 323 19.34 -5.59 -4.37
CA GLY A 323 19.26 -6.73 -3.46
C GLY A 323 17.86 -7.29 -3.22
N TYR A 324 16.84 -6.72 -3.86
CA TYR A 324 15.43 -7.10 -3.71
C TYR A 324 14.81 -7.36 -5.08
N ASP A 325 14.68 -6.32 -5.90
CA ASP A 325 14.20 -6.40 -7.28
C ASP A 325 15.27 -6.91 -8.24
N PHE A 326 14.85 -7.51 -9.35
CA PHE A 326 15.81 -7.96 -10.36
C PHE A 326 15.25 -8.06 -11.79
N PHE A 327 16.17 -7.91 -12.73
CA PHE A 327 16.02 -8.28 -14.13
C PHE A 327 16.87 -9.52 -14.47
N GLN A 328 16.35 -10.44 -15.27
CA GLN A 328 17.07 -11.65 -15.70
C GLN A 328 16.79 -11.97 -17.16
N VAL A 329 17.82 -12.40 -17.90
CA VAL A 329 17.67 -12.97 -19.24
C VAL A 329 17.85 -14.47 -19.18
N LYS A 330 16.91 -15.22 -19.74
CA LYS A 330 16.98 -16.68 -19.80
C LYS A 330 16.94 -17.16 -21.24
N ALA A 331 17.61 -18.28 -21.50
CA ALA A 331 17.46 -19.08 -22.71
C ALA A 331 16.89 -20.44 -22.32
N ASN A 332 15.72 -20.81 -22.87
CA ASN A 332 15.03 -22.05 -22.53
C ASN A 332 14.90 -22.26 -21.00
N GLN A 333 14.49 -21.20 -20.28
CA GLN A 333 14.36 -21.16 -18.81
C GLN A 333 15.68 -21.24 -18.01
N VAL A 334 16.84 -21.25 -18.67
CA VAL A 334 18.16 -21.21 -18.01
C VAL A 334 18.69 -19.78 -17.99
N PRO A 335 18.98 -19.18 -16.82
CA PRO A 335 19.58 -17.84 -16.73
C PRO A 335 20.91 -17.73 -17.48
N LEU A 336 21.09 -16.64 -18.23
CA LEU A 336 22.30 -16.38 -19.01
C LEU A 336 23.29 -15.51 -18.24
N VAL A 337 24.57 -15.88 -18.29
CA VAL A 337 25.66 -15.01 -17.84
C VAL A 337 25.79 -13.83 -18.82
N GLY A 338 25.70 -12.61 -18.29
CA GLY A 338 25.79 -11.37 -19.07
C GLY A 338 26.88 -10.43 -18.58
N SER A 339 27.15 -9.39 -19.37
CA SER A 339 28.18 -8.38 -19.08
C SER A 339 28.00 -7.64 -17.76
N HIS A 340 26.76 -7.55 -17.24
CA HIS A 340 26.41 -6.83 -16.01
C HIS A 340 25.75 -7.71 -14.95
N THR A 341 25.70 -9.03 -15.15
CA THR A 341 24.99 -9.92 -14.23
C THR A 341 25.78 -10.18 -12.95
N LYS A 342 25.12 -10.11 -11.80
CA LYS A 342 25.59 -10.62 -10.51
C LYS A 342 25.33 -12.13 -10.42
N ALA A 343 26.25 -12.87 -9.80
CA ALA A 343 26.23 -14.33 -9.82
C ALA A 343 25.02 -14.95 -9.10
N GLN A 344 24.65 -14.42 -7.93
CA GLN A 344 23.64 -14.99 -7.05
C GLN A 344 22.91 -13.88 -6.29
N HIS A 345 21.57 -13.94 -6.24
CA HIS A 345 20.75 -13.00 -5.51
C HIS A 345 20.88 -13.20 -3.99
N PRO A 346 20.95 -12.13 -3.17
CA PRO A 346 21.18 -12.24 -1.73
C PRO A 346 19.99 -12.85 -0.95
N ILE A 347 18.76 -12.59 -1.41
CA ILE A 347 17.52 -13.09 -0.79
C ILE A 347 17.06 -14.40 -1.45
N TYR A 348 16.82 -14.39 -2.76
CA TYR A 348 16.33 -15.55 -3.51
C TYR A 348 17.45 -16.50 -3.98
N SER A 349 17.69 -17.58 -3.25
CA SER A 349 18.75 -18.57 -3.56
C SER A 349 18.63 -19.26 -4.93
N THR A 350 17.44 -19.26 -5.54
CA THR A 350 17.20 -19.82 -6.88
C THR A 350 17.48 -18.84 -8.02
N VAL A 351 17.71 -17.56 -7.72
CA VAL A 351 17.94 -16.50 -8.71
C VAL A 351 19.44 -16.28 -8.91
N ALA A 352 19.93 -16.69 -10.08
CA ALA A 352 21.33 -16.53 -10.50
C ALA A 352 21.44 -15.64 -11.76
N HIS A 353 22.61 -15.04 -11.99
CA HIS A 353 22.87 -14.23 -13.20
C HIS A 353 21.82 -13.13 -13.46
N TYR A 354 21.63 -12.26 -12.48
CA TYR A 354 20.60 -11.21 -12.48
C TYR A 354 21.22 -9.81 -12.53
N ILE A 355 20.42 -8.79 -12.82
CA ILE A 355 20.78 -7.37 -12.79
C ILE A 355 19.84 -6.64 -11.81
N ASP A 356 20.41 -5.78 -10.97
CA ASP A 356 19.76 -4.85 -10.06
C ASP A 356 20.62 -3.56 -9.99
N GLY A 357 20.19 -2.57 -9.20
CA GLY A 357 20.84 -1.26 -9.15
C GLY A 357 20.49 -0.40 -10.36
N HIS A 358 21.36 0.56 -10.68
CA HIS A 358 21.05 1.53 -11.73
C HIS A 358 22.09 1.57 -12.85
N SER A 359 21.64 1.84 -14.07
CA SER A 359 22.53 2.05 -15.20
C SER A 359 23.38 3.31 -14.98
N GLY A 360 24.68 3.22 -15.30
CA GLY A 360 25.66 4.25 -14.97
C GLY A 360 26.28 4.17 -13.58
N GLN A 361 25.94 3.17 -12.75
CA GLN A 361 26.55 2.97 -11.42
C GLN A 361 28.08 2.84 -11.45
N VAL A 362 28.63 2.23 -12.51
CA VAL A 362 30.09 2.07 -12.69
C VAL A 362 30.77 3.37 -13.16
N THR A 363 30.02 4.26 -13.80
CA THR A 363 30.52 5.50 -14.43
C THR A 363 30.12 6.78 -13.68
N GLY A 364 29.44 6.65 -12.53
CA GLY A 364 29.03 7.77 -11.68
C GLY A 364 27.76 8.49 -12.12
N GLY A 365 26.88 7.86 -12.90
CA GLY A 365 25.53 8.37 -13.18
C GLY A 365 24.60 8.25 -11.97
N THR A 366 23.57 9.08 -11.91
CA THR A 366 22.46 8.95 -10.94
C THR A 366 21.19 8.50 -11.68
N ASP A 367 20.31 7.80 -10.95
CA ASP A 367 18.91 7.57 -11.31
C ASP A 367 18.68 6.83 -12.66
N GLY A 368 19.58 5.90 -13.02
CA GLY A 368 19.40 5.03 -14.19
C GLY A 368 19.41 5.74 -15.56
N THR A 369 19.97 6.95 -15.63
CA THR A 369 19.87 7.80 -16.82
C THR A 369 20.81 7.41 -17.97
N GLN A 370 21.86 6.64 -17.70
CA GLN A 370 22.86 6.28 -18.71
C GLN A 370 22.44 5.06 -19.53
N VAL A 371 22.58 5.15 -20.85
CA VAL A 371 22.42 4.01 -21.76
C VAL A 371 23.58 3.05 -21.58
N THR A 372 23.26 1.79 -21.29
CA THR A 372 24.23 0.69 -21.09
C THR A 372 23.97 -0.40 -22.11
N GLU A 373 25.03 -0.95 -22.72
CA GLU A 373 24.92 -2.13 -23.58
C GLU A 373 25.03 -3.40 -22.75
N LEU A 374 24.00 -4.24 -22.79
CA LEU A 374 23.98 -5.56 -22.19
C LEU A 374 24.31 -6.60 -23.26
N ARG A 375 25.19 -7.55 -22.94
CA ARG A 375 25.63 -8.60 -23.86
C ARG A 375 25.64 -9.96 -23.17
N TYR A 376 25.11 -10.96 -23.84
CA TYR A 376 25.02 -12.36 -23.38
C TYR A 376 25.51 -13.29 -24.49
N SER A 377 26.33 -14.29 -24.16
CA SER A 377 26.73 -15.30 -25.14
C SER A 377 25.60 -16.31 -25.37
N LEU A 378 25.35 -16.65 -26.63
CA LEU A 378 24.40 -17.69 -27.05
C LEU A 378 25.10 -18.90 -27.68
N ALA A 379 26.43 -18.98 -27.62
CA ALA A 379 27.22 -20.03 -28.26
C ALA A 379 26.79 -21.46 -27.86
N ALA A 380 26.35 -21.66 -26.61
CA ALA A 380 25.85 -22.95 -26.12
C ALA A 380 24.54 -23.41 -26.80
N TYR A 381 23.83 -22.49 -27.45
CA TYR A 381 22.55 -22.72 -28.13
C TYR A 381 22.70 -22.73 -29.66
N ALA A 382 23.93 -22.74 -30.18
CA ALA A 382 24.21 -22.74 -31.62
C ALA A 382 23.47 -23.88 -32.34
N GLY A 383 22.78 -23.54 -33.44
CA GLY A 383 22.00 -24.48 -34.26
C GLY A 383 20.68 -24.94 -33.65
N GLN A 384 20.31 -24.44 -32.47
CA GLN A 384 19.07 -24.82 -31.78
C GLN A 384 17.97 -23.78 -31.96
N THR A 385 16.72 -24.21 -31.78
CA THR A 385 15.63 -23.28 -31.50
C THR A 385 15.67 -22.90 -30.03
N VAL A 386 15.72 -21.60 -29.75
CA VAL A 386 15.78 -21.05 -28.39
C VAL A 386 14.59 -20.14 -28.16
N THR A 387 14.02 -20.20 -26.96
CA THR A 387 13.16 -19.16 -26.40
C THR A 387 13.98 -18.30 -25.47
N LEU A 388 14.15 -17.03 -25.85
CA LEU A 388 14.76 -16.01 -25.01
C LEU A 388 13.65 -15.32 -24.21
N GLU A 389 13.82 -15.25 -22.89
CA GLU A 389 12.89 -14.61 -21.96
C GLU A 389 13.64 -13.50 -21.22
N PHE A 390 12.98 -12.34 -21.11
CA PHE A 390 13.41 -11.18 -20.34
C PHE A 390 12.42 -11.06 -19.17
N LEU A 391 12.90 -11.28 -17.95
CA LEU A 391 12.10 -11.26 -16.73
C LEU A 391 12.44 -10.02 -15.92
N TYR A 392 11.43 -9.28 -15.48
CA TYR A 392 11.52 -8.24 -14.47
C TYR A 392 10.61 -8.61 -13.29
N GLN A 393 11.18 -8.68 -12.09
CA GLN A 393 10.46 -9.06 -10.88
C GLN A 393 10.76 -8.09 -9.74
N THR A 394 9.71 -7.69 -9.02
CA THR A 394 9.81 -6.78 -7.86
C THR A 394 9.24 -7.39 -6.59
N ASP A 395 9.67 -6.87 -5.44
CA ASP A 395 9.10 -7.19 -4.13
C ASP A 395 7.86 -6.32 -3.82
N SER A 396 7.35 -6.40 -2.59
CA SER A 396 6.10 -5.75 -2.18
C SER A 396 6.26 -4.34 -1.57
N LEU A 397 7.49 -3.83 -1.44
CA LEU A 397 7.80 -2.66 -0.63
C LEU A 397 8.20 -1.45 -1.46
N GLU A 398 9.41 -1.49 -2.00
CA GLU A 398 10.01 -0.41 -2.77
C GLU A 398 10.22 -0.89 -4.20
N TYR A 399 10.16 0.04 -5.13
CA TYR A 399 10.43 -0.27 -6.52
C TYR A 399 11.16 0.90 -7.17
N GLY A 400 12.11 0.55 -8.03
CA GLY A 400 12.79 1.52 -8.88
C GLY A 400 11.99 1.90 -10.12
N PHE A 401 12.62 2.67 -11.00
CA PHE A 401 12.11 2.99 -12.33
C PHE A 401 11.75 1.75 -13.18
N GLY A 402 12.39 0.61 -12.90
CA GLY A 402 12.36 -0.59 -13.73
C GLY A 402 13.40 -0.51 -14.83
N MET A 403 13.08 -1.04 -16.01
CA MET A 403 14.02 -1.23 -17.10
C MET A 403 13.41 -0.87 -18.46
N LEU A 404 14.12 -0.01 -19.18
CA LEU A 404 13.90 0.25 -20.59
C LEU A 404 14.89 -0.55 -21.42
N LEU A 405 14.39 -1.15 -22.49
CA LEU A 405 15.12 -1.97 -23.45
C LEU A 405 14.86 -1.48 -24.86
N ASP A 406 15.93 -1.44 -25.66
CA ASP A 406 15.88 -1.05 -27.05
C ASP A 406 16.99 -1.76 -27.85
N ASP A 407 16.84 -1.86 -29.17
CA ASP A 407 17.73 -2.58 -30.08
C ASP A 407 18.13 -3.98 -29.56
N ILE A 408 17.14 -4.79 -29.18
CA ILE A 408 17.37 -6.18 -28.76
C ILE A 408 17.74 -7.00 -29.99
N SER A 409 19.01 -7.32 -30.15
CA SER A 409 19.55 -7.98 -31.33
C SER A 409 20.22 -9.31 -30.99
N VAL A 410 19.91 -10.34 -31.78
CA VAL A 410 20.72 -11.55 -31.85
C VAL A 410 21.67 -11.40 -33.02
N VAL A 411 22.97 -11.51 -32.75
CA VAL A 411 24.04 -11.31 -33.73
C VAL A 411 24.91 -12.56 -33.87
N ASP A 412 25.43 -12.77 -35.07
CA ASP A 412 26.46 -13.77 -35.42
C ASP A 412 27.67 -13.02 -35.98
N GLY A 413 28.64 -12.73 -35.10
CA GLY A 413 29.72 -11.79 -35.41
C GLY A 413 29.18 -10.39 -35.72
N GLU A 414 29.37 -9.93 -36.96
CA GLU A 414 28.87 -8.64 -37.46
C GLU A 414 27.47 -8.72 -38.08
N ASN A 415 26.91 -9.93 -38.25
CA ASN A 415 25.63 -10.12 -38.91
C ASN A 415 24.47 -10.12 -37.90
N THR A 416 23.42 -9.35 -38.17
CA THR A 416 22.17 -9.40 -37.40
C THR A 416 21.32 -10.60 -37.83
N VAL A 417 21.04 -11.50 -36.89
CA VAL A 417 20.15 -12.66 -37.05
C VAL A 417 18.69 -12.27 -36.78
N ALA A 418 18.46 -11.49 -35.73
CA ALA A 418 17.16 -10.96 -35.37
C ALA A 418 17.32 -9.58 -34.70
N LEU A 419 16.32 -8.72 -34.85
CA LEU A 419 16.29 -7.39 -34.25
C LEU A 419 14.87 -7.06 -33.80
N ALA A 420 14.68 -6.85 -32.50
CA ALA A 420 13.51 -6.25 -31.90
C ALA A 420 13.87 -4.84 -31.41
N ASP A 421 13.59 -3.84 -32.26
CA ASP A 421 13.85 -2.41 -32.05
C ASP A 421 12.58 -1.62 -31.70
N ALA A 422 11.47 -2.31 -31.43
CA ALA A 422 10.14 -1.74 -31.17
C ALA A 422 9.48 -0.95 -32.32
N GLU A 423 10.12 -0.83 -33.50
CA GLU A 423 9.61 -0.03 -34.63
C GLU A 423 8.73 -0.82 -35.61
N SER A 424 8.95 -2.13 -35.73
CA SER A 424 8.32 -2.97 -36.75
C SER A 424 7.54 -4.15 -36.15
N SER A 425 7.17 -5.15 -36.97
CA SER A 425 6.37 -6.31 -36.52
C SER A 425 6.94 -6.91 -35.24
N GLU A 426 6.12 -6.96 -34.19
CA GLU A 426 6.59 -7.33 -32.85
C GLU A 426 7.12 -8.77 -32.81
N LEU A 427 8.44 -8.89 -32.67
CA LEU A 427 9.15 -10.16 -32.45
C LEU A 427 8.99 -10.67 -31.01
N LEU A 428 8.74 -9.75 -30.07
CA LEU A 428 8.54 -10.07 -28.67
C LEU A 428 7.05 -10.26 -28.37
N SER A 429 6.74 -11.36 -27.70
CA SER A 429 5.50 -11.50 -26.96
C SER A 429 5.69 -10.83 -25.59
N LEU A 430 4.89 -9.80 -25.32
CA LEU A 430 4.95 -9.02 -24.09
C LEU A 430 3.86 -9.49 -23.12
N ASN A 431 4.24 -9.72 -21.87
CA ASN A 431 3.34 -9.98 -20.75
C ASN A 431 3.77 -9.11 -19.57
N GLY A 432 3.11 -7.97 -19.38
CA GLY A 432 3.48 -6.94 -18.40
C GLY A 432 4.57 -5.97 -18.86
N PHE A 433 5.40 -6.35 -19.84
CA PHE A 433 6.19 -5.38 -20.60
C PHE A 433 5.30 -4.57 -21.55
N HIS A 434 5.68 -3.33 -21.84
CA HIS A 434 4.95 -2.43 -22.71
C HIS A 434 5.86 -1.85 -23.80
N ARG A 435 5.35 -1.79 -25.03
CA ARG A 435 5.96 -0.96 -26.08
C ARG A 435 5.44 0.46 -25.92
N ILE A 436 6.36 1.40 -25.71
CA ILE A 436 6.05 2.79 -25.43
C ILE A 436 6.90 3.72 -26.28
N SER A 437 6.52 4.99 -26.39
CA SER A 437 7.40 6.02 -26.92
C SER A 437 8.28 6.58 -25.81
N ARG A 438 7.93 7.75 -25.28
CA ARG A 438 8.62 8.45 -24.19
C ARG A 438 7.76 8.68 -22.96
N TYR A 439 6.53 8.17 -22.99
CA TYR A 439 5.56 8.28 -21.91
C TYR A 439 5.05 6.91 -21.51
N ARG A 440 4.71 6.78 -20.22
CA ARG A 440 3.84 5.73 -19.70
C ARG A 440 2.54 6.34 -19.20
N GLU A 441 1.56 5.48 -18.97
CA GLU A 441 0.37 5.83 -18.20
C GLU A 441 0.75 5.99 -16.72
N GLY A 442 0.35 7.10 -16.11
CA GLY A 442 0.42 7.32 -14.68
C GLY A 442 -0.70 6.59 -13.94
N LEU A 443 -0.74 6.77 -12.61
CA LEU A 443 -1.73 6.14 -11.76
C LEU A 443 -3.16 6.63 -12.04
N GLU A 444 -4.16 5.87 -11.57
CA GLU A 444 -5.57 6.19 -11.81
C GLU A 444 -5.91 7.58 -11.27
N GLN A 445 -6.69 8.31 -12.04
CA GLN A 445 -7.27 9.58 -11.61
C GLN A 445 -8.78 9.49 -11.71
N ALA A 446 -9.49 9.99 -10.70
CA ALA A 446 -10.94 9.96 -10.71
C ALA A 446 -11.54 11.16 -9.98
N TYR A 447 -12.73 11.54 -10.41
CA TYR A 447 -13.62 12.35 -9.56
C TYR A 447 -14.57 11.44 -8.80
N TYR A 448 -14.74 11.68 -7.51
CA TYR A 448 -15.82 11.10 -6.72
C TYR A 448 -16.84 12.18 -6.40
N LEU A 449 -18.12 11.83 -6.49
CA LEU A 449 -19.22 12.70 -6.11
C LEU A 449 -20.04 12.01 -5.02
N GLN A 450 -20.24 12.72 -3.92
CA GLN A 450 -21.07 12.29 -2.80
C GLN A 450 -22.00 13.42 -2.35
N LEU A 451 -23.19 13.10 -1.89
CA LEU A 451 -24.04 14.03 -1.17
C LEU A 451 -23.72 13.95 0.33
N ARG A 452 -23.26 15.05 0.92
CA ARG A 452 -22.99 15.15 2.36
C ARG A 452 -24.14 15.88 3.04
N SER A 453 -24.54 15.43 4.22
CA SER A 453 -25.65 16.00 5.00
C SER A 453 -25.23 16.21 6.46
N HIS A 454 -26.16 16.62 7.32
CA HIS A 454 -25.95 16.66 8.78
C HIS A 454 -26.66 15.50 9.49
N LEU A 455 -26.93 14.41 8.76
CA LEU A 455 -27.64 13.23 9.26
C LEU A 455 -26.66 12.09 9.54
N GLY A 456 -27.07 11.17 10.41
CA GLY A 456 -26.30 9.99 10.81
C GLY A 456 -24.85 10.31 11.19
N ILE A 457 -23.91 9.57 10.60
CA ILE A 457 -22.48 9.70 10.92
C ILE A 457 -21.91 11.08 10.56
N ASP A 458 -22.52 11.81 9.62
CA ASP A 458 -22.07 13.14 9.21
C ASP A 458 -22.61 14.29 10.09
N ALA A 459 -23.37 13.99 11.15
CA ALA A 459 -23.95 15.01 12.03
C ALA A 459 -22.91 15.98 12.64
N GLY A 460 -21.68 15.52 12.86
CA GLY A 460 -20.56 16.34 13.38
C GLY A 460 -20.23 17.55 12.49
N LEU A 461 -20.49 17.46 11.17
CA LEU A 461 -20.24 18.55 10.21
C LEU A 461 -21.01 19.83 10.54
N GLN A 462 -22.19 19.72 11.17
CA GLN A 462 -22.98 20.87 11.58
C GLN A 462 -22.22 21.74 12.58
N GLY A 463 -21.61 21.10 13.59
CA GLY A 463 -20.81 21.79 14.62
C GLY A 463 -19.53 22.42 14.06
N ALA A 464 -18.99 21.83 12.99
CA ALA A 464 -17.82 22.35 12.27
C ALA A 464 -18.16 23.43 11.22
N SER A 465 -19.44 23.79 11.05
CA SER A 465 -19.91 24.74 10.03
C SER A 465 -19.63 24.33 8.58
N TYR A 466 -19.57 23.01 8.32
CA TYR A 466 -19.43 22.48 6.96
C TYR A 466 -20.81 22.37 6.32
N ALA A 467 -21.00 22.99 5.16
CA ALA A 467 -22.31 23.07 4.49
C ALA A 467 -22.70 21.73 3.86
N PRO A 468 -23.96 21.27 3.99
CA PRO A 468 -24.43 20.07 3.29
C PRO A 468 -24.55 20.34 1.78
N GLY A 469 -24.41 19.29 0.97
CA GLY A 469 -24.49 19.40 -0.48
C GLY A 469 -23.65 18.37 -1.21
N VAL A 470 -23.59 18.51 -2.53
CA VAL A 470 -22.74 17.65 -3.36
C VAL A 470 -21.29 18.08 -3.17
N LEU A 471 -20.47 17.13 -2.71
CA LEU A 471 -19.04 17.28 -2.59
C LEU A 471 -18.38 16.53 -3.76
N VAL A 472 -17.48 17.24 -4.45
CA VAL A 472 -16.70 16.69 -5.56
C VAL A 472 -15.27 16.54 -5.10
N TRP A 473 -14.78 15.31 -5.11
CA TRP A 473 -13.43 14.95 -4.75
C TRP A 473 -12.64 14.65 -6.02
N TYR A 474 -11.40 15.10 -6.08
CA TYR A 474 -10.45 14.65 -7.09
C TYR A 474 -9.42 13.75 -6.40
N ALA A 475 -9.26 12.53 -6.91
CA ALA A 475 -8.22 11.61 -6.49
C ALA A 475 -7.22 11.46 -7.64
N ASN A 476 -5.94 11.54 -7.30
CA ASN A 476 -4.81 11.20 -8.15
C ASN A 476 -3.98 10.19 -7.34
N GLU A 477 -4.02 8.94 -7.76
CA GLU A 477 -3.42 7.83 -7.01
C GLU A 477 -1.89 7.90 -6.94
#